data_AF-A0A6B1DL07-F1
#
_entry.id   AF-A0A6B1DL07-F1
#
_cell.length_a   1.000
_cell.length_b   1.000
_cell.length_c   1.000
_cell.angle_alpha   90.00
_cell.angle_beta   90.00
_cell.angle_gamma   90.00
#
_symmetry.space_group_name_H-M   'P 1'
#
loop_
_entity.id
_entity.type
_entity.pdbx_description
1 polymer ?
#
loop_
_entity_poly.entity_id
_entity_poly.type
_entity_poly.pdbx_seq_one_letter_code
_entity_poly.pdbx_strand_id
1 'polypeptide(L)'
;MSTRLQVVMSEEELASLRQAATRADLTLSEWARRALRRERDSSSGPTPASRLRALDQALACDHPTGDIDKMLADIERGRDLR
;
A
#
# COMPACT_ATOMS: atom_id res chain seq x y z
N MET A 1 -3.13 -0.38 -24.50
CA MET A 1 -3.48 1.01 -24.91
C MET A 1 -2.80 1.97 -23.96
N SER A 2 -2.14 3.01 -24.47
CA SER A 2 -1.46 4.02 -23.66
C SER A 2 -2.11 5.38 -23.84
N THR A 3 -2.38 6.06 -22.73
CA THR A 3 -2.94 7.43 -22.71
C THR A 3 -1.84 8.41 -22.29
N ARG A 4 -1.89 9.65 -22.80
CA ARG A 4 -0.98 10.72 -22.40
C ARG A 4 -1.57 11.50 -21.22
N LEU A 5 -0.79 11.64 -20.15
CA LEU A 5 -1.08 12.54 -19.03
C LEU A 5 -0.24 13.81 -19.19
N GLN A 6 -0.87 14.98 -19.09
CA GLN A 6 -0.19 16.28 -19.06
C GLN A 6 -0.41 16.92 -17.69
N VAL A 7 0.67 17.38 -17.06
CA VAL A 7 0.66 18.00 -15.74
C VAL A 7 1.34 19.36 -15.87
N VAL A 8 0.68 20.41 -15.39
CA VAL A 8 1.24 21.77 -15.34
C VAL A 8 2.13 21.86 -14.10
N MET A 9 3.37 22.33 -14.29
CA MET A 9 4.36 22.50 -13.22
C MET A 9 5.35 23.59 -13.62
N SER A 10 6.12 24.08 -12.66
CA SER A 10 7.19 25.04 -12.90
C SER A 10 8.38 24.40 -13.63
N GLU A 11 9.23 25.24 -14.23
CA GLU A 11 10.48 24.77 -14.85
C GLU A 11 11.43 24.16 -13.82
N GLU A 12 11.46 24.74 -12.61
CA GLU A 12 12.29 24.26 -11.50
C GLU A 12 11.87 22.86 -11.05
N GLU A 13 10.57 22.62 -10.87
CA GLU A 13 10.05 21.28 -10.56
C GLU A 13 10.43 20.28 -11.65
N LEU A 14 10.23 20.64 -12.92
CA LEU A 14 10.57 19.76 -14.04
C LEU A 14 12.08 19.44 -14.08
N ALA A 15 12.94 20.41 -13.77
CA ALA A 15 14.38 20.20 -13.67
C ALA A 15 14.74 19.21 -12.54
N SER A 16 14.13 19.37 -11.36
CA SER A 16 14.32 18.45 -10.22
C SER A 16 13.90 17.01 -10.57
N LEU A 17 12.75 16.84 -11.24
CA LEU A 17 12.27 15.52 -11.67
C LEU A 17 13.19 14.88 -12.73
N ARG A 18 13.75 15.67 -13.65
CA ARG A 18 14.76 15.18 -14.60
C ARG A 18 16.00 14.68 -13.88
N GLN A 19 16.51 15.41 -12.89
CA GLN A 19 17.65 14.96 -12.09
C GLN A 19 17.34 13.67 -11.32
N ALA A 20 16.13 13.53 -10.78
CA ALA A 20 15.70 12.30 -10.11
C ALA A 20 15.65 11.11 -11.08
N ALA A 21 15.18 11.32 -12.32
CA ALA A 21 15.16 10.31 -13.37
C ALA A 21 16.58 9.89 -13.79
N THR A 22 17.48 10.85 -14.01
CA THR A 22 18.90 10.58 -14.33
C THR A 22 19.59 9.79 -13.23
N ARG A 23 19.39 10.16 -11.95
CA ARG A 23 19.97 9.41 -10.82
C ARG A 23 19.47 7.97 -10.73
N ALA A 24 18.29 7.69 -11.26
CA ALA A 24 17.71 6.35 -11.31
C ALA A 24 18.03 5.59 -12.60
N ASP A 25 18.81 6.17 -13.52
CA ASP A 25 19.08 5.67 -14.87
C ASP A 25 17.80 5.37 -15.67
N LEU A 26 16.83 6.29 -15.60
CA LEU A 26 15.54 6.17 -16.27
C LEU A 26 15.22 7.42 -17.09
N THR A 27 14.39 7.23 -18.13
CA THR A 27 13.71 8.36 -18.77
C THR A 27 12.74 9.01 -17.79
N LEU A 28 12.49 10.32 -17.95
CA LEU A 28 11.52 11.04 -17.13
C LEU A 28 10.13 10.36 -17.15
N SER A 29 9.71 9.86 -18.31
CA SER A 29 8.42 9.18 -18.45
C SER A 29 8.34 7.83 -17.73
N GLU A 30 9.42 7.06 -17.69
CA GLU A 30 9.44 5.80 -16.93
C GLU A 30 9.58 6.06 -15.44
N TRP A 31 10.42 7.02 -15.05
CA TRP A 31 10.53 7.47 -13.67
C TRP A 31 9.16 7.92 -13.13
N ALA A 32 8.44 8.77 -13.88
CA ALA A 32 7.11 9.25 -13.49
C ALA A 32 6.09 8.11 -13.37
N ARG A 33 6.12 7.15 -14.30
CA ARG A 33 5.28 5.94 -14.22
C ARG A 33 5.57 5.12 -12.97
N ARG A 34 6.84 4.96 -12.59
CA ARG A 34 7.22 4.25 -11.35
C ARG A 34 6.78 5.01 -10.11
N ALA A 35 6.96 6.32 -10.08
CA ALA A 35 6.51 7.16 -8.97
C ALA A 35 4.99 7.05 -8.77
N LEU A 36 4.20 7.22 -9.84
CA LEU A 36 2.74 7.11 -9.79
C LEU A 36 2.26 5.71 -9.37
N ARG A 37 2.92 4.64 -9.85
CA ARG A 37 2.60 3.28 -9.40
C ARG A 37 2.93 3.08 -7.92
N ARG A 38 4.09 3.56 -7.48
CA ARG A 38 4.52 3.45 -6.08
C ARG A 38 3.52 4.14 -5.15
N GLU A 39 3.13 5.38 -5.46
CA GLU A 39 2.13 6.11 -4.68
C GLU A 39 0.77 5.41 -4.68
N ARG A 40 0.32 4.91 -5.83
CA ARG A 40 -0.92 4.13 -5.90
C ARG A 40 -0.83 2.88 -5.03
N ASP A 41 0.28 2.17 -5.07
CA ASP A 41 0.47 0.90 -4.35
C ASP A 41 0.71 1.14 -2.85
N SER A 42 1.26 2.30 -2.43
CA SER A 42 1.39 2.68 -1.02
C SER A 42 0.11 3.27 -0.43
N SER A 43 -0.69 3.98 -1.22
CA SER A 43 -2.02 4.47 -0.81
C SER A 43 -3.09 3.38 -0.84
N SER A 44 -2.92 2.36 -1.70
CA SER A 44 -3.78 1.19 -1.68
C SER A 44 -3.36 0.30 -0.51
N GLY A 45 -4.15 0.29 0.56
CA GLY A 45 -4.01 -0.73 1.60
C GLY A 45 -3.98 -2.15 1.02
N PRO A 46 -3.56 -3.17 1.78
CA PRO A 46 -3.34 -4.52 1.27
C PRO A 46 -4.52 -4.97 0.41
N THR A 47 -4.21 -5.39 -0.83
CA THR A 47 -5.21 -5.86 -1.78
C THR A 47 -6.02 -7.00 -1.15
N PRO A 48 -7.27 -7.26 -1.58
CA PRO A 48 -8.04 -8.39 -1.07
C PRO A 48 -7.25 -9.72 -1.14
N ALA A 49 -6.51 -9.94 -2.24
CA ALA A 49 -5.64 -11.10 -2.41
C ALA A 49 -4.40 -11.11 -1.49
N SER A 50 -3.88 -9.93 -1.10
CA SER A 50 -2.83 -9.82 -0.10
C SER A 50 -3.36 -10.13 1.31
N ARG A 51 -4.58 -9.69 1.65
CA ARG A 51 -5.22 -10.01 2.93
C ARG A 51 -5.53 -11.49 3.05
N LEU A 52 -6.10 -12.09 2.01
CA LEU A 52 -6.41 -13.52 1.99
C LEU A 52 -5.13 -14.36 2.15
N ARG A 53 -4.06 -14.04 1.42
CA ARG A 53 -2.77 -14.75 1.60
C ARG A 53 -2.19 -14.60 3.00
N ALA A 54 -2.32 -13.42 3.62
CA ALA A 54 -1.87 -13.23 5.00
C ALA A 54 -2.71 -14.06 5.99
N LEU A 55 -4.03 -14.18 5.75
CA LEU A 55 -4.91 -15.02 6.54
C LEU A 55 -4.58 -16.51 6.36
N ASP A 56 -4.37 -16.97 5.13
CA ASP A 56 -4.00 -18.36 4.84
C ASP A 56 -2.68 -18.74 5.54
N GLN A 57 -1.69 -17.84 5.52
CA GLN A 57 -0.43 -18.04 6.24
C GLN A 57 -0.63 -18.08 7.77
N ALA A 58 -1.47 -17.21 8.32
CA ALA A 58 -1.75 -17.19 9.75
C ALA A 58 -2.49 -18.45 10.21
N LEU A 59 -3.43 -18.96 9.39
CA LEU A 59 -4.17 -20.19 9.66
C LEU A 59 -3.32 -21.46 9.50
N ALA A 60 -2.28 -21.41 8.66
CA ALA A 60 -1.34 -22.52 8.49
C ALA A 60 -0.40 -22.71 9.69
N CYS A 61 -0.19 -21.65 10.47
CA CYS A 61 0.49 -21.77 11.75
C CYS A 61 -0.51 -22.28 12.79
N ASP A 62 -0.32 -23.50 13.27
CA ASP A 62 -1.13 -24.14 14.32
C ASP A 62 -0.86 -23.49 15.69
N HIS A 63 -1.17 -22.20 15.77
CA HIS A 63 -1.04 -21.42 16.99
C HIS A 63 -2.22 -21.75 17.92
N PRO A 64 -1.98 -21.90 19.24
CA PRO A 64 -3.06 -22.09 20.17
C PRO A 64 -4.00 -20.88 20.13
N THR A 65 -5.20 -21.09 19.59
CA THR A 65 -6.26 -20.08 19.56
C THR A 65 -7.14 -20.23 20.81
N GLY A 66 -7.80 -19.15 21.22
CA GLY A 66 -8.80 -19.17 22.28
C GLY A 66 -10.19 -19.45 21.73
N ASP A 67 -11.12 -19.83 22.60
CA ASP A 67 -12.54 -19.90 22.26
C ASP A 67 -13.05 -18.51 21.82
N ILE A 68 -13.56 -18.43 20.59
CA ILE A 68 -13.98 -17.17 19.98
C ILE A 68 -15.15 -16.51 20.73
N ASP A 69 -16.08 -17.29 21.28
CA ASP A 69 -17.22 -16.78 22.02
C ASP A 69 -16.76 -16.17 23.34
N LYS A 70 -15.79 -16.82 24.00
CA LYS A 70 -15.16 -16.27 25.20
C LYS A 70 -14.41 -14.97 24.90
N MET A 71 -13.64 -14.93 23.82
CA MET A 71 -12.89 -13.73 23.43
C MET A 71 -13.81 -12.55 23.12
N LEU A 72 -14.92 -12.78 22.40
CA LEU A 72 -15.91 -11.74 22.11
C LEU A 72 -16.59 -11.24 23.39
N ALA A 73 -16.94 -12.15 24.30
CA ALA A 73 -17.53 -11.78 25.59
C ALA A 73 -16.58 -10.95 26.46
N ASP A 74 -15.28 -11.24 26.43
CA ASP A 74 -14.26 -10.47 27.15
C ASP A 74 -14.05 -9.07 26.54
N ILE A 75 -14.08 -8.95 25.21
CA ILE A 75 -13.98 -7.67 24.49
C ILE A 75 -15.16 -6.75 24.82
N GLU A 76 -16.40 -7.26 24.77
CA GLU A 76 -17.57 -6.43 25.09
C GLU A 76 -17.60 -6.03 26.56
N ARG A 77 -17.24 -6.94 27.49
CA ARG A 77 -17.03 -6.56 28.90
C ARG A 77 -15.99 -5.44 29.05
N GLY A 78 -14.91 -5.47 28.27
CA GLY A 78 -13.89 -4.43 28.26
C GLY A 78 -14.37 -3.08 27.68
N ARG A 79 -15.32 -3.11 26.74
CA ARG A 79 -15.92 -1.92 26.15
C ARG A 79 -16.91 -1.24 27.10
N ASP A 80 -17.65 -2.02 27.89
CA ASP A 80 -18.57 -1.54 28.93
C ASP A 80 -17.86 -0.97 30.17
N LEU A 81 -16.54 -1.19 30.30
CA LEU A 81 -15.70 -0.64 31.36
C LEU A 81 -15.13 0.76 31.02
N ARG A 82 -15.55 1.37 29.90
CA ARG A 82 -15.09 2.69 29.43
C ARG A 82 -16.13 3.79 29.57
#